data_AF-A0A966SRE5-F1
#
_entry.id   AF-A0A966SRE5-F1
#
_cell.length_a   1.000
_cell.length_b   1.000
_cell.length_c   1.000
_cell.angle_alpha   90.00
_cell.angle_beta   90.00
_cell.angle_gamma   90.00
#
_symmetry.space_group_name_H-M   'P 1'
#
loop_
_entity.id
_entity.type
_entity.pdbx_description
1 polymer ?
#
loop_
_entity_poly.entity_id
_entity_poly.type
_entity_poly.pdbx_seq_one_letter_code
_entity_poly.pdbx_strand_id
1 'polypeptide(L)'
;MTGRKQLMATRRDNVAHPTGTVGSRQIAIPQTTLEPMVDASVRPVQGQAATLPTGLVVPRRAAIATATAGFLAACGETPSGSPVYRNALADVPRHRTLHLMNGSMPARFTDTGIGNPYHYSASHQTGHAAMWEPLFYFSAFGVGLIPWLAHDFVYNGASDEVRLRIRKDAVWADGKPFSPRDVAFTVLALADAPTSIPFAADVRAQVKDAFTDGDQHVVIRFKAPSPRFVFDFLTFKFDTGLKILPEHVFRGKSLIEFDFHDPDAGWPFGTGPYRISRWTDTWKFLDRRDSIPSFNSQYLRRIFPPRPF
;
A
#
# COMPACT_ATOMS: atom_id res chain seq x y z
N MET A 1 -73.44 28.82 18.75
CA MET A 1 -72.81 27.57 18.29
C MET A 1 -71.84 27.89 17.17
N THR A 2 -70.70 27.24 17.25
CA THR A 2 -69.36 27.50 16.70
C THR A 2 -69.29 27.67 15.17
N GLY A 3 -68.49 28.63 14.70
CA GLY A 3 -67.80 28.55 13.41
C GLY A 3 -68.15 29.59 12.33
N ARG A 4 -67.61 30.82 12.42
CA ARG A 4 -67.42 31.72 11.26
C ARG A 4 -65.95 32.11 11.15
N LYS A 5 -65.27 31.60 10.11
CA LYS A 5 -64.01 32.17 9.60
C LYS A 5 -64.39 33.22 8.54
N GLN A 6 -63.94 34.45 8.71
CA GLN A 6 -63.75 35.37 7.59
C GLN A 6 -62.52 36.24 7.82
N LEU A 7 -61.74 36.33 6.74
CA LEU A 7 -60.60 37.19 6.44
C LEU A 7 -60.41 38.42 7.34
N MET A 8 -59.18 38.63 7.81
CA MET A 8 -58.58 39.97 7.80
C MET A 8 -57.07 39.89 7.58
N ALA A 9 -56.62 40.69 6.62
CA ALA A 9 -55.22 41.01 6.34
C ALA A 9 -54.59 41.73 7.54
N THR A 10 -53.31 41.48 7.79
CA THR A 10 -52.50 42.39 8.62
C THR A 10 -51.09 42.52 8.05
N ARG A 11 -50.73 43.79 7.90
CA ARG A 11 -49.47 44.40 7.46
C ARG A 11 -48.20 43.65 7.91
N ARG A 12 -47.25 43.58 6.97
CA ARG A 12 -45.82 43.49 7.25
C ARG A 12 -45.34 44.86 7.73
N ASP A 13 -44.93 44.95 8.98
CA ASP A 13 -44.20 46.12 9.47
C ASP A 13 -42.70 45.86 9.33
N ASN A 14 -42.07 46.76 8.58
CA ASN A 14 -40.64 46.89 8.37
C ASN A 14 -39.93 47.30 9.67
N VAL A 15 -38.80 46.66 9.98
CA VAL A 15 -37.75 47.26 10.81
C VAL A 15 -36.47 47.31 10.00
N ALA A 16 -35.97 48.53 9.82
CA ALA A 16 -34.85 48.91 8.98
C ALA A 16 -33.50 48.36 9.50
N HIS A 17 -32.64 47.98 8.57
CA HIS A 17 -31.22 47.69 8.82
C HIS A 17 -30.43 48.98 9.05
N PRO A 18 -29.58 49.06 10.09
CA PRO A 18 -28.56 50.10 10.16
C PRO A 18 -27.41 49.76 9.18
N THR A 19 -27.20 50.65 8.21
CA THR A 19 -26.00 50.69 7.36
C THR A 19 -24.80 51.15 8.17
N GLY A 20 -23.98 50.19 8.60
CA GLY A 20 -22.64 50.42 9.16
C GLY A 20 -21.59 49.77 8.28
N THR A 21 -20.72 50.58 7.67
CA THR A 21 -19.56 50.14 6.91
C THR A 21 -18.56 49.45 7.84
N VAL A 22 -18.46 48.12 7.77
CA VAL A 22 -17.37 47.38 8.43
C VAL A 22 -16.23 47.25 7.43
N GLY A 23 -15.14 47.96 7.68
CA GLY A 23 -13.90 47.85 6.92
C GLY A 23 -13.34 46.42 7.00
N SER A 24 -12.98 45.89 5.83
CA SER A 24 -12.27 44.63 5.69
C SER A 24 -10.89 44.71 6.36
N ARG A 25 -10.77 44.23 7.60
CA ARG A 25 -9.46 43.87 8.17
C ARG A 25 -9.10 42.46 7.73
N GLN A 26 -8.26 42.40 6.71
CA GLN A 26 -7.55 41.21 6.29
C GLN A 26 -6.62 40.78 7.44
N ILE A 27 -6.77 39.57 7.96
CA ILE A 27 -5.83 39.00 8.92
C ILE A 27 -4.57 38.63 8.12
N ALA A 28 -3.48 39.35 8.36
CA ALA A 28 -2.18 39.06 7.77
C ALA A 28 -1.59 37.80 8.42
N ILE A 29 -1.35 36.77 7.60
CA ILE A 29 -0.52 35.62 7.97
C ILE A 29 0.93 36.03 7.70
N PRO A 30 1.85 35.99 8.68
CA PRO A 30 3.25 36.30 8.42
C PRO A 30 3.82 35.24 7.47
N GLN A 31 4.37 35.69 6.34
CA GLN A 31 5.15 34.83 5.45
C GLN A 31 6.48 34.53 6.13
N THR A 32 6.64 33.30 6.62
CA THR A 32 7.95 32.78 6.98
C THR A 32 8.70 32.46 5.70
N THR A 33 9.67 33.30 5.35
CA THR A 33 10.63 33.03 4.28
C THR A 33 11.43 31.78 4.65
N LEU A 34 11.19 30.65 3.99
CA LEU A 34 12.09 29.50 4.07
C LEU A 34 13.29 29.80 3.18
N GLU A 35 14.43 30.12 3.80
CA GLU A 35 15.69 30.19 3.07
C GLU A 35 16.05 28.81 2.50
N PRO A 36 16.52 28.72 1.26
CA PRO A 36 16.95 27.46 0.68
C PRO A 36 18.24 26.99 1.37
N MET A 37 18.17 25.84 2.06
CA MET A 37 19.37 25.08 2.42
C MET A 37 19.95 24.44 1.15
N VAL A 38 20.70 25.22 0.38
CA VAL A 38 21.62 24.72 -0.64
C VAL A 38 23.02 25.07 -0.18
N ASP A 39 23.73 24.08 0.38
CA ASP A 39 25.17 24.19 0.53
C ASP A 39 25.81 24.10 -0.87
N ALA A 40 26.27 25.25 -1.35
CA ALA A 40 26.82 25.45 -2.68
C ALA A 40 28.33 25.13 -2.74
N SER A 41 28.74 23.95 -2.27
CA SER A 41 30.15 23.54 -2.31
C SER A 41 30.43 22.18 -2.97
N VAL A 42 29.56 21.70 -3.87
CA VAL A 42 29.89 20.54 -4.72
C VAL A 42 30.14 21.00 -6.16
N ARG A 43 31.42 21.09 -6.53
CA ARG A 43 31.86 21.34 -7.92
C ARG A 43 31.55 20.11 -8.79
N PRO A 44 31.16 20.29 -10.07
CA PRO A 44 30.94 19.17 -10.98
C PRO A 44 32.28 18.53 -11.34
N VAL A 45 32.43 17.22 -11.14
CA VAL A 45 33.55 16.46 -11.69
C VAL A 45 33.24 16.16 -13.15
N GLN A 46 33.96 16.83 -14.05
CA GLN A 46 34.02 16.46 -15.46
C GLN A 46 34.89 15.21 -15.64
N GLY A 47 34.32 14.18 -16.26
CA GLY A 47 35.00 13.24 -17.15
C GLY A 47 35.92 12.17 -16.55
N GLN A 48 35.51 10.91 -16.65
CA GLN A 48 36.33 9.86 -17.26
C GLN A 48 35.47 8.66 -17.67
N ALA A 49 35.61 8.24 -18.93
CA ALA A 49 35.01 7.04 -19.48
C ALA A 49 35.67 5.80 -18.86
N ALA A 50 34.88 4.94 -18.23
CA ALA A 50 35.38 3.65 -17.75
C ALA A 50 35.36 2.62 -18.89
N THR A 51 36.54 2.29 -19.40
CA THR A 51 36.80 1.12 -20.24
C THR A 51 36.46 -0.17 -19.49
N LEU A 52 35.61 -1.02 -20.07
CA LEU A 52 35.29 -2.35 -19.57
C LEU A 52 36.49 -3.30 -19.76
N PRO A 53 36.90 -4.09 -18.74
CA PRO A 53 37.77 -5.23 -18.99
C PRO A 53 36.97 -6.39 -19.58
N THR A 54 37.43 -6.84 -20.73
CA THR A 54 36.98 -8.00 -21.50
C THR A 54 37.26 -9.30 -20.75
N GLY A 55 36.27 -10.20 -20.73
CA GLY A 55 36.49 -11.63 -20.61
C GLY A 55 36.15 -12.24 -19.24
N LEU A 56 35.02 -12.94 -19.17
CA LEU A 56 34.94 -14.13 -18.33
C LEU A 56 34.19 -15.24 -19.09
N VAL A 57 34.95 -16.27 -19.43
CA VAL A 57 34.51 -17.51 -20.06
C VAL A 57 33.70 -18.31 -19.05
N VAL A 58 32.53 -18.79 -19.47
CA VAL A 58 31.69 -19.74 -18.72
C VAL A 58 32.19 -21.16 -18.97
N PRO A 59 32.50 -21.97 -17.94
CA PRO A 59 32.50 -23.40 -18.08
C PRO A 59 31.23 -24.02 -17.49
N ARG A 60 30.81 -25.09 -18.18
CA ARG A 60 29.61 -25.89 -18.03
C ARG A 60 29.85 -27.00 -16.98
N ARG A 61 28.86 -27.24 -16.12
CA ARG A 61 28.56 -28.46 -15.32
C ARG A 61 29.70 -29.14 -14.51
N ALA A 62 29.49 -29.29 -13.20
CA ALA A 62 29.16 -30.58 -12.55
C ALA A 62 29.19 -30.51 -11.01
N ALA A 63 28.52 -31.50 -10.41
CA ALA A 63 28.63 -32.04 -9.05
C ALA A 63 27.77 -31.42 -7.93
N ILE A 64 26.77 -32.22 -7.55
CA ILE A 64 25.99 -32.21 -6.32
C ILE A 64 26.92 -32.48 -5.14
N ALA A 65 26.87 -31.64 -4.11
CA ALA A 65 27.41 -31.95 -2.79
C ALA A 65 26.37 -31.56 -1.73
N THR A 66 25.80 -32.59 -1.10
CA THR A 66 24.95 -32.49 0.09
C THR A 66 25.76 -32.01 1.28
N ALA A 67 25.48 -30.82 1.78
CA ALA A 67 25.98 -30.34 3.07
C ALA A 67 24.80 -30.14 4.03
N THR A 68 24.62 -31.08 4.94
CA THR A 68 23.79 -30.97 6.14
C THR A 68 24.44 -29.97 7.10
N ALA A 69 23.91 -28.75 7.20
CA ALA A 69 24.23 -27.81 8.26
C ALA A 69 23.09 -27.83 9.29
N GLY A 70 23.39 -28.31 10.50
CA GLY A 70 22.45 -28.43 11.61
C GLY A 70 21.98 -27.06 12.10
N PHE A 71 20.66 -26.90 12.15
CA PHE A 71 20.02 -25.81 12.87
C PHE A 71 19.96 -26.19 14.36
N LEU A 72 20.72 -25.49 15.20
CA LEU A 72 20.49 -25.47 16.63
C LEU A 72 19.19 -24.70 16.89
N ALA A 73 18.16 -25.43 17.28
CA ALA A 73 16.90 -24.87 17.75
C ALA A 73 17.12 -24.14 19.08
N ALA A 74 17.18 -22.81 19.03
CA ALA A 74 16.90 -21.99 20.19
C ALA A 74 15.38 -21.82 20.28
N CYS A 75 14.74 -22.60 21.13
CA CYS A 75 13.34 -22.43 21.50
C CYS A 75 13.17 -21.10 22.25
N GLY A 76 12.86 -20.04 21.52
CA GLY A 76 12.12 -18.90 22.05
C GLY A 76 10.72 -18.97 21.46
N GLU A 77 9.70 -19.21 22.29
CA GLU A 77 8.30 -19.10 21.89
C GLU A 77 8.04 -17.68 21.39
N THR A 78 8.07 -17.48 20.08
CA THR A 78 7.33 -16.39 19.45
C THR A 78 5.86 -16.66 19.72
N PRO A 79 5.08 -15.73 20.29
CA PRO A 79 3.64 -15.91 20.41
C PRO A 79 3.04 -15.92 19.00
N SER A 80 2.97 -17.12 18.42
CA SER A 80 2.27 -17.43 17.17
C SER A 80 0.77 -17.53 17.48
N GLY A 81 0.19 -16.43 17.95
CA GLY A 81 -1.25 -16.28 18.01
C GLY A 81 -1.69 -15.50 16.78
N SER A 82 -2.14 -16.17 15.73
CA SER A 82 -2.99 -15.53 14.72
C SER A 82 -4.18 -14.92 15.46
N PRO A 83 -4.34 -13.59 15.49
CA PRO A 83 -5.47 -13.01 16.18
C PRO A 83 -6.68 -13.11 15.27
N VAL A 84 -7.53 -14.09 15.59
CA VAL A 84 -8.92 -14.22 15.16
C VAL A 84 -9.62 -12.85 15.25
N TYR A 85 -10.53 -12.54 14.33
CA TYR A 85 -11.43 -11.39 14.52
C TYR A 85 -12.00 -11.46 15.92
N ARG A 86 -11.73 -10.44 16.72
CA ARG A 86 -12.22 -10.46 18.09
C ARG A 86 -13.72 -10.22 18.02
N ASN A 87 -14.50 -11.16 18.56
CA ASN A 87 -15.95 -10.98 18.72
C ASN A 87 -16.27 -9.71 19.53
N ALA A 88 -15.37 -9.29 20.42
CA ALA A 88 -15.43 -8.01 21.13
C ALA A 88 -14.28 -7.08 20.71
N LEU A 89 -14.61 -5.84 20.39
CA LEU A 89 -13.61 -4.80 20.15
C LEU A 89 -12.81 -4.54 21.43
N ALA A 90 -11.53 -4.20 21.27
CA ALA A 90 -10.74 -3.72 22.39
C ALA A 90 -11.33 -2.40 22.91
N ASP A 91 -11.33 -2.22 24.23
CA ASP A 91 -11.66 -0.93 24.83
C ASP A 91 -10.47 0.03 24.61
N VAL A 92 -10.61 0.92 23.64
CA VAL A 92 -9.58 1.88 23.23
C VAL A 92 -10.04 3.30 23.56
N PRO A 93 -9.26 4.09 24.34
CA PRO A 93 -9.62 5.46 24.67
C PRO A 93 -9.86 6.33 23.43
N ARG A 94 -10.86 7.21 23.47
CA ARG A 94 -11.26 8.05 22.31
C ARG A 94 -10.11 8.84 21.68
N HIS A 95 -9.15 9.31 22.47
CA HIS A 95 -7.97 10.05 21.99
C HIS A 95 -6.97 9.18 21.19
N ARG A 96 -7.17 7.86 21.17
CA ARG A 96 -6.41 6.88 20.37
C ARG A 96 -7.23 6.26 19.24
N THR A 97 -8.44 6.75 19.02
CA THR A 97 -9.35 6.24 18.00
C THR A 97 -9.59 7.31 16.94
N LEU A 98 -9.38 6.97 15.68
CA LEU A 98 -9.72 7.83 14.56
C LEU A 98 -11.03 7.32 13.92
N HIS A 99 -12.06 8.16 13.91
CA HIS A 99 -13.28 7.88 13.16
C HIS A 99 -13.14 8.55 11.80
N LEU A 100 -13.20 7.74 10.74
CA LEU A 100 -13.21 8.21 9.36
C LEU A 100 -14.59 7.91 8.77
N MET A 101 -15.19 8.90 8.14
CA MET A 101 -16.39 8.72 7.33
C MET A 101 -16.04 9.08 5.90
N ASN A 102 -16.28 8.14 4.98
CA ASN A 102 -16.11 8.40 3.55
C ASN A 102 -17.47 8.79 2.96
N GLY A 103 -17.60 10.06 2.54
CA GLY A 103 -18.86 10.60 2.00
C GLY A 103 -19.23 10.11 0.59
N SER A 104 -18.33 9.41 -0.09
CA SER A 104 -18.54 8.89 -1.46
C SER A 104 -19.01 7.42 -1.49
N MET A 105 -19.28 6.82 -0.33
CA MET A 105 -19.71 5.43 -0.21
C MET A 105 -21.22 5.33 0.10
N PRO A 106 -21.90 4.23 -0.29
CA PRO A 106 -23.25 3.96 0.17
C PRO A 106 -23.32 3.91 1.71
N ALA A 107 -24.54 4.06 2.26
CA ALA A 107 -24.75 4.01 3.71
C ALA A 107 -24.32 2.68 4.37
N ARG A 108 -24.11 1.63 3.56
CA ARG A 108 -23.60 0.33 3.98
C ARG A 108 -22.45 -0.13 3.09
N PHE A 109 -21.48 -0.82 3.67
CA PHE A 109 -20.39 -1.50 2.97
C PHE A 109 -20.94 -2.65 2.13
N THR A 110 -20.73 -2.58 0.82
CA THR A 110 -21.09 -3.63 -0.13
C THR A 110 -20.00 -4.69 -0.26
N ASP A 111 -18.82 -4.45 0.31
CA ASP A 111 -17.64 -5.31 0.24
C ASP A 111 -17.44 -6.13 1.52
N THR A 112 -18.43 -6.18 2.42
CA THR A 112 -18.31 -6.88 3.71
C THR A 112 -17.89 -8.33 3.52
N GLY A 113 -16.75 -8.71 4.09
CA GLY A 113 -16.18 -10.05 3.94
C GLY A 113 -15.33 -10.24 2.68
N ILE A 114 -14.98 -9.18 1.96
CA ILE A 114 -14.14 -9.23 0.76
C ILE A 114 -12.74 -8.68 1.04
N GLY A 115 -11.84 -9.53 1.52
CA GLY A 115 -10.46 -9.16 1.80
C GLY A 115 -9.52 -9.08 0.59
N ASN A 116 -9.88 -9.76 -0.50
CA ASN A 116 -9.07 -9.83 -1.71
C ASN A 116 -9.15 -8.50 -2.51
N PRO A 117 -8.02 -7.85 -2.84
CA PRO A 117 -8.00 -6.56 -3.54
C PRO A 117 -8.35 -6.64 -5.03
N TYR A 118 -8.43 -7.85 -5.61
CA TYR A 118 -8.78 -8.09 -7.02
C TYR A 118 -10.16 -8.75 -7.20
N HIS A 119 -10.88 -9.00 -6.10
CA HIS A 119 -12.25 -9.49 -6.15
C HIS A 119 -13.15 -8.46 -6.86
N TYR A 120 -14.17 -8.90 -7.59
CA TYR A 120 -15.01 -8.00 -8.40
C TYR A 120 -15.72 -6.91 -7.58
N SER A 121 -16.01 -7.18 -6.31
CA SER A 121 -16.64 -6.22 -5.38
C SER A 121 -15.63 -5.47 -4.50
N ALA A 122 -14.32 -5.68 -4.70
CA ALA A 122 -13.30 -5.07 -3.86
C ALA A 122 -13.27 -3.55 -4.00
N SER A 123 -13.08 -2.86 -2.88
CA SER A 123 -12.79 -1.43 -2.86
C SER A 123 -11.65 -1.15 -1.91
N HIS A 124 -10.61 -0.45 -2.36
CA HIS A 124 -9.53 -0.01 -1.48
C HIS A 124 -9.92 1.21 -0.64
N GLN A 125 -10.94 1.96 -1.08
CA GLN A 125 -11.43 3.20 -0.46
C GLN A 125 -12.24 2.98 0.83
N THR A 126 -12.60 1.73 1.13
CA THR A 126 -13.33 1.32 2.35
C THR A 126 -12.39 0.93 3.49
N GLY A 127 -11.09 1.28 3.39
CA GLY A 127 -10.09 1.05 4.44
C GLY A 127 -9.05 -0.03 4.10
N HIS A 128 -9.23 -0.83 3.04
CA HIS A 128 -8.22 -1.84 2.68
C HIS A 128 -6.87 -1.22 2.27
N ALA A 129 -6.84 0.03 1.83
CA ALA A 129 -5.59 0.75 1.57
C ALA A 129 -4.65 0.84 2.80
N ALA A 130 -5.17 0.68 4.02
CA ALA A 130 -4.35 0.64 5.24
C ALA A 130 -3.68 -0.72 5.50
N MET A 131 -4.09 -1.76 4.77
CA MET A 131 -3.54 -3.12 4.86
C MET A 131 -2.56 -3.44 3.74
N TRP A 132 -2.77 -2.87 2.55
CA TRP A 132 -1.96 -3.13 1.37
C TRP A 132 -0.88 -2.06 1.20
N GLU A 133 0.36 -2.49 0.98
CA GLU A 133 1.47 -1.59 0.70
C GLU A 133 2.05 -1.89 -0.70
N PRO A 134 2.56 -0.87 -1.40
CA PRO A 134 3.21 -1.02 -2.70
C PRO A 134 4.70 -1.31 -2.57
N LEU A 135 5.35 -1.58 -3.71
CA LEU A 135 6.82 -1.53 -3.77
C LEU A 135 7.35 -0.11 -3.60
N PHE A 136 6.65 0.87 -4.19
CA PHE A 136 6.98 2.29 -4.10
C PHE A 136 5.71 3.14 -3.90
N TYR A 137 5.84 4.27 -3.22
CA TYR A 137 4.86 5.35 -3.28
C TYR A 137 5.35 6.47 -4.19
N PHE A 138 4.44 7.31 -4.68
CA PHE A 138 4.80 8.56 -5.33
C PHE A 138 3.98 9.71 -4.75
N SER A 139 4.67 10.81 -4.42
CA SER A 139 4.02 12.06 -4.01
C SER A 139 4.16 13.11 -5.10
N ALA A 140 3.03 13.54 -5.66
CA ALA A 140 2.99 14.63 -6.65
C ALA A 140 3.30 16.01 -6.04
N PHE A 141 3.20 16.13 -4.71
CA PHE A 141 3.47 17.36 -3.97
C PHE A 141 4.81 17.32 -3.21
N GLY A 142 5.58 16.24 -3.35
CA GLY A 142 6.76 15.97 -2.53
C GLY A 142 7.99 15.53 -3.33
N VAL A 143 8.81 14.68 -2.71
CA VAL A 143 10.14 14.23 -3.17
C VAL A 143 10.13 13.22 -4.33
N GLY A 144 9.01 13.08 -5.04
CA GLY A 144 8.84 12.11 -6.12
C GLY A 144 8.63 10.68 -5.62
N LEU A 145 9.39 9.73 -6.16
CA LEU A 145 9.25 8.30 -5.87
C LEU A 145 9.87 7.95 -4.50
N ILE A 146 9.14 7.19 -3.70
CA ILE A 146 9.48 6.82 -2.32
C ILE A 146 9.57 5.29 -2.23
N PRO A 147 10.76 4.71 -2.03
CA PRO A 147 10.93 3.28 -1.78
C PRO A 147 10.13 2.80 -0.56
N TRP A 148 9.41 1.68 -0.70
CA TRP A 148 8.56 1.14 0.36
C TRP A 148 8.83 -0.34 0.66
N LEU A 149 8.24 -1.29 -0.07
CA LEU A 149 8.56 -2.73 0.03
C LEU A 149 9.78 -3.13 -0.84
N ALA A 150 10.19 -2.27 -1.77
CA ALA A 150 11.44 -2.40 -2.51
C ALA A 150 12.41 -1.27 -2.12
N HIS A 151 13.71 -1.53 -2.23
CA HIS A 151 14.76 -0.52 -2.06
C HIS A 151 14.94 0.32 -3.32
N ASP A 152 15.03 -0.35 -4.48
CA ASP A 152 15.28 0.26 -5.78
C ASP A 152 14.91 -0.70 -6.92
N PHE A 153 15.08 -0.19 -8.15
CA PHE A 153 14.97 -0.96 -9.38
C PHE A 153 15.95 -0.43 -10.42
N VAL A 154 16.36 -1.30 -11.35
CA VAL A 154 17.23 -0.97 -12.47
C VAL A 154 16.68 -1.61 -13.74
N TYR A 155 16.45 -0.79 -14.76
CA TYR A 155 16.17 -1.27 -16.12
C TYR A 155 17.47 -1.61 -16.84
N ASN A 156 17.44 -2.63 -17.70
CA ASN A 156 18.52 -2.86 -18.64
C ASN A 156 18.56 -1.77 -19.75
N GLY A 157 19.59 -1.78 -20.59
CA GLY A 157 19.76 -0.76 -21.64
C GLY A 157 18.63 -0.73 -22.68
N ALA A 158 17.97 -1.86 -22.94
CA ALA A 158 16.85 -1.95 -23.86
C ALA A 158 15.48 -1.60 -23.22
N SER A 159 15.43 -1.43 -21.89
CA SER A 159 14.20 -1.27 -21.10
C SER A 159 13.17 -2.39 -21.27
N ASP A 160 13.61 -3.58 -21.71
CA ASP A 160 12.79 -4.78 -21.84
C ASP A 160 12.98 -5.76 -20.67
N GLU A 161 13.80 -5.39 -19.68
CA GLU A 161 13.94 -6.09 -18.41
C GLU A 161 14.11 -5.07 -17.27
N VAL A 162 13.47 -5.32 -16.14
CA VAL A 162 13.69 -4.59 -14.89
C VAL A 162 14.02 -5.54 -13.75
N ARG A 163 15.06 -5.22 -12.99
CA ARG A 163 15.45 -5.91 -11.75
C ARG A 163 15.08 -5.04 -10.57
N LEU A 164 14.29 -5.56 -9.64
CA LEU A 164 13.92 -4.89 -8.39
C LEU A 164 14.60 -5.54 -7.20
N ARG A 165 15.05 -4.73 -6.24
CA ARG A 165 15.65 -5.22 -4.99
C ARG A 165 14.65 -5.09 -3.84
N ILE A 166 14.19 -6.23 -3.34
CA ILE A 166 13.14 -6.32 -2.33
C ILE A 166 13.73 -6.20 -0.92
N ARG A 167 12.93 -5.65 0.00
CA ARG A 167 13.29 -5.54 1.41
C ARG A 167 13.17 -6.88 2.12
N LYS A 168 14.16 -7.20 2.95
CA LYS A 168 14.20 -8.43 3.76
C LYS A 168 13.52 -8.29 5.12
N ASP A 169 13.26 -7.05 5.55
CA ASP A 169 12.63 -6.72 6.83
C ASP A 169 11.10 -6.58 6.73
N ALA A 170 10.53 -6.77 5.53
CA ALA A 170 9.09 -6.77 5.31
C ALA A 170 8.49 -8.15 5.63
N VAL A 171 7.35 -8.15 6.32
CA VAL A 171 6.63 -9.38 6.70
C VAL A 171 5.12 -9.21 6.53
N TRP A 172 4.45 -10.29 6.14
CA TRP A 172 3.01 -10.41 6.13
C TRP A 172 2.44 -10.46 7.56
N ALA A 173 1.15 -10.18 7.75
CA ALA A 173 0.54 -10.24 9.08
C ALA A 173 0.37 -11.62 9.68
N ASP A 174 0.45 -12.67 8.87
CA ASP A 174 0.54 -14.05 9.34
C ASP A 174 1.97 -14.44 9.79
N GLY A 175 2.92 -13.50 9.76
CA GLY A 175 4.29 -13.68 10.21
C GLY A 175 5.24 -14.22 9.15
N LYS A 176 4.76 -14.59 7.95
CA LYS A 176 5.65 -15.05 6.88
C LYS A 176 6.44 -13.89 6.26
N PRO A 177 7.69 -14.11 5.82
CA PRO A 177 8.46 -13.08 5.13
C PRO A 177 7.78 -12.63 3.83
N PHE A 178 7.78 -11.32 3.58
CA PHE A 178 7.50 -10.79 2.25
C PHE A 178 8.73 -11.01 1.36
N SER A 179 8.54 -11.46 0.12
CA SER A 179 9.66 -11.93 -0.71
C SER A 179 9.53 -11.52 -2.19
N PRO A 180 10.63 -11.61 -2.96
CA PRO A 180 10.58 -11.50 -4.43
C PRO A 180 9.57 -12.45 -5.10
N ARG A 181 9.26 -13.59 -4.47
CA ARG A 181 8.31 -14.56 -5.02
C ARG A 181 6.89 -14.04 -5.03
N ASP A 182 6.47 -13.30 -3.99
CA ASP A 182 5.15 -12.67 -3.91
C ASP A 182 4.94 -11.67 -5.07
N VAL A 183 6.00 -10.91 -5.40
CA VAL A 183 5.99 -9.96 -6.52
C VAL A 183 5.90 -10.68 -7.87
N ALA A 184 6.77 -11.66 -8.11
CA ALA A 184 6.76 -12.45 -9.35
C ALA A 184 5.41 -13.16 -9.54
N PHE A 185 4.90 -13.79 -8.48
CA PHE A 185 3.60 -14.43 -8.46
C PHE A 185 2.47 -13.45 -8.83
N THR A 186 2.42 -12.28 -8.20
CA THR A 186 1.35 -11.30 -8.46
C THR A 186 1.35 -10.83 -9.90
N VAL A 187 2.54 -10.52 -10.44
CA VAL A 187 2.69 -10.03 -11.81
C VAL A 187 2.24 -11.09 -12.82
N LEU A 188 2.65 -12.35 -12.63
CA LEU A 188 2.24 -13.45 -13.50
C LEU A 188 0.75 -13.78 -13.35
N ALA A 189 0.24 -13.82 -12.12
CA ALA A 189 -1.17 -14.10 -11.87
C ALA A 189 -2.08 -13.06 -12.54
N LEU A 190 -1.68 -11.79 -12.58
CA LEU A 190 -2.39 -10.74 -13.32
C LEU A 190 -2.24 -10.86 -14.84
N ALA A 191 -1.07 -11.27 -15.34
CA ALA A 191 -0.89 -11.53 -16.78
C ALA A 191 -1.82 -12.65 -17.28
N ASP A 192 -2.09 -13.63 -16.42
CA ASP A 192 -2.98 -14.77 -16.72
C ASP A 192 -4.46 -14.50 -16.37
N ALA A 193 -4.76 -13.48 -15.57
CA ALA A 193 -6.10 -13.18 -15.08
C ALA A 193 -7.10 -12.71 -16.16
N PRO A 194 -8.42 -12.92 -15.97
CA PRO A 194 -9.44 -12.31 -16.83
C PRO A 194 -9.24 -10.80 -16.98
N THR A 195 -9.46 -10.26 -18.18
CA THR A 195 -9.27 -8.81 -18.46
C THR A 195 -10.26 -7.91 -17.73
N SER A 196 -11.30 -8.48 -17.11
CA SER A 196 -12.20 -7.77 -16.21
C SER A 196 -11.52 -7.36 -14.89
N ILE A 197 -10.41 -8.01 -14.52
CA ILE A 197 -9.61 -7.59 -13.37
C ILE A 197 -8.81 -6.34 -13.76
N PRO A 198 -8.84 -5.27 -12.94
CA PRO A 198 -8.04 -4.07 -13.17
C PRO A 198 -6.56 -4.38 -13.42
N PHE A 199 -5.97 -3.70 -14.41
CA PHE A 199 -4.59 -3.85 -14.88
C PHE A 199 -4.23 -5.21 -15.52
N ALA A 200 -5.07 -6.24 -15.47
CA ALA A 200 -4.74 -7.56 -16.02
C ALA A 200 -4.42 -7.52 -17.53
N ALA A 201 -5.24 -6.78 -18.30
CA ALA A 201 -5.01 -6.61 -19.73
C ALA A 201 -3.67 -5.90 -20.04
N ASP A 202 -3.36 -4.83 -19.30
CA ASP A 202 -2.13 -4.04 -19.50
C ASP A 202 -0.89 -4.83 -19.08
N VAL A 203 -0.95 -5.52 -17.94
CA VAL A 203 0.11 -6.39 -17.44
C VAL A 203 0.34 -7.53 -18.43
N ARG A 204 -0.72 -8.18 -18.93
CA ARG A 204 -0.62 -9.22 -19.97
C ARG A 204 0.03 -8.68 -21.25
N ALA A 205 -0.32 -7.48 -21.69
CA ALA A 205 0.21 -6.90 -22.92
C ALA A 205 1.72 -6.64 -22.82
N GLN A 206 2.22 -6.28 -21.62
CA GLN A 206 3.61 -5.87 -21.43
C GLN A 206 4.52 -6.98 -20.90
N VAL A 207 4.04 -7.83 -19.99
CA VAL A 207 4.87 -8.83 -19.31
C VAL A 207 5.06 -10.08 -20.16
N LYS A 208 6.31 -10.49 -20.29
CA LYS A 208 6.74 -11.75 -20.90
C LYS A 208 6.93 -12.83 -19.84
N ASP A 209 7.62 -12.51 -18.75
CA ASP A 209 7.89 -13.42 -17.62
C ASP A 209 8.30 -12.62 -16.38
N ALA A 210 8.21 -13.23 -15.19
CA ALA A 210 8.74 -12.69 -13.95
C ALA A 210 9.26 -13.81 -13.05
N PHE A 211 10.49 -13.68 -12.54
CA PHE A 211 11.14 -14.71 -11.74
C PHE A 211 12.04 -14.11 -10.67
N THR A 212 12.42 -14.91 -9.68
CA THR A 212 13.34 -14.50 -8.62
C THR A 212 14.78 -14.75 -9.03
N ASP A 213 15.67 -13.79 -8.77
CA ASP A 213 17.11 -13.97 -8.85
C ASP A 213 17.73 -13.89 -7.44
N GLY A 214 17.88 -15.06 -6.83
CA GLY A 214 18.22 -15.20 -5.41
C GLY A 214 17.11 -14.72 -4.47
N ASP A 215 17.46 -14.50 -3.21
CA ASP A 215 16.47 -14.26 -2.14
C ASP A 215 16.01 -12.80 -2.02
N GLN A 216 16.60 -11.89 -2.82
CA GLN A 216 16.36 -10.46 -2.68
C GLN A 216 15.96 -9.76 -3.98
N HIS A 217 16.05 -10.42 -5.13
CA HIS A 217 15.73 -9.79 -6.40
C HIS A 217 14.59 -10.49 -7.11
N VAL A 218 13.71 -9.68 -7.71
CA VAL A 218 12.76 -10.12 -8.72
C VAL A 218 13.14 -9.46 -10.03
N VAL A 219 13.09 -10.23 -11.11
CA VAL A 219 13.33 -9.78 -12.47
C VAL A 219 12.02 -9.91 -13.23
N ILE A 220 11.61 -8.85 -13.91
CA ILE A 220 10.44 -8.83 -14.80
C ILE A 220 10.94 -8.56 -16.20
N ARG A 221 10.60 -9.44 -17.14
CA ARG A 221 10.90 -9.31 -18.57
C ARG A 221 9.66 -8.88 -19.31
N PHE A 222 9.85 -8.02 -20.29
CA PHE A 222 8.78 -7.45 -21.08
C PHE A 222 8.77 -8.01 -22.51
N LYS A 223 7.61 -7.92 -23.17
CA LYS A 223 7.40 -8.31 -24.56
C LYS A 223 7.95 -7.27 -25.54
N ALA A 224 8.05 -6.03 -25.10
CA ALA A 224 8.64 -4.87 -25.77
C ALA A 224 9.21 -3.92 -24.70
N PRO A 225 10.04 -2.93 -25.05
CA PRO A 225 10.53 -1.95 -24.09
C PRO A 225 9.41 -1.27 -23.28
N SER A 226 9.46 -1.39 -21.95
CA SER A 226 8.46 -0.87 -20.99
C SER A 226 9.13 -0.05 -19.88
N PRO A 227 9.77 1.10 -20.20
CA PRO A 227 10.55 1.90 -19.24
C PRO A 227 9.72 2.53 -18.11
N ARG A 228 8.39 2.50 -18.22
CA ARG A 228 7.47 3.05 -17.23
C ARG A 228 6.77 2.02 -16.35
N PHE A 229 6.97 0.72 -16.59
CA PHE A 229 6.24 -0.34 -15.89
C PHE A 229 6.26 -0.20 -14.35
N VAL A 230 7.41 0.12 -13.76
CA VAL A 230 7.53 0.31 -12.31
C VAL A 230 6.66 1.48 -11.81
N PHE A 231 6.71 2.62 -12.51
CA PHE A 231 5.90 3.79 -12.14
C PHE A 231 4.41 3.54 -12.37
N ASP A 232 4.05 2.92 -13.50
CA ASP A 232 2.66 2.76 -13.90
C ASP A 232 1.94 1.70 -13.06
N PHE A 233 2.60 0.58 -12.71
CA PHE A 233 1.98 -0.56 -12.03
C PHE A 233 2.50 -0.83 -10.61
N LEU A 234 3.81 -0.73 -10.36
CA LEU A 234 4.41 -1.14 -9.07
C LEU A 234 4.51 0.01 -8.06
N THR A 235 3.96 1.17 -8.39
CA THR A 235 3.96 2.37 -7.57
C THR A 235 2.54 2.79 -7.22
N PHE A 236 2.25 3.01 -5.94
CA PHE A 236 0.99 3.66 -5.55
C PHE A 236 1.06 5.16 -5.77
N LYS A 237 0.15 5.64 -6.63
CA LYS A 237 -0.02 7.04 -7.02
C LYS A 237 -1.44 7.26 -7.49
N PHE A 238 -2.03 8.40 -7.20
CA PHE A 238 -3.33 8.80 -7.76
C PHE A 238 -4.42 7.71 -7.67
N ASP A 239 -4.47 6.98 -6.54
CA ASP A 239 -5.42 5.87 -6.34
C ASP A 239 -5.16 4.59 -7.18
N THR A 240 -4.01 4.50 -7.85
CA THR A 240 -3.63 3.41 -8.75
C THR A 240 -2.45 2.59 -8.22
N GLY A 241 -2.25 1.41 -8.82
CA GLY A 241 -1.12 0.52 -8.60
C GLY A 241 -1.54 -0.89 -8.14
N LEU A 242 -0.66 -1.85 -8.39
CA LEU A 242 -0.85 -3.27 -8.10
C LEU A 242 -0.68 -3.56 -6.61
N LYS A 243 -1.60 -4.34 -6.08
CA LYS A 243 -1.56 -4.88 -4.72
C LYS A 243 -0.81 -6.19 -4.80
N ILE A 244 0.36 -6.26 -4.16
CA ILE A 244 1.14 -7.50 -4.13
C ILE A 244 0.39 -8.52 -3.26
N LEU A 245 0.26 -9.75 -3.74
CA LEU A 245 -0.47 -10.83 -3.10
C LEU A 245 0.48 -11.79 -2.36
N PRO A 246 0.09 -12.33 -1.19
CA PRO A 246 0.83 -13.39 -0.54
C PRO A 246 0.69 -14.69 -1.36
N GLU A 247 1.77 -15.10 -2.02
CA GLU A 247 1.77 -16.27 -2.91
C GLU A 247 1.26 -17.52 -2.18
N HIS A 248 1.69 -17.71 -0.93
CA HIS A 248 1.36 -18.88 -0.13
C HIS A 248 -0.14 -19.00 0.23
N VAL A 249 -0.94 -17.95 0.01
CA VAL A 249 -2.40 -17.98 0.17
C VAL A 249 -3.11 -18.03 -1.19
N PHE A 250 -2.67 -17.20 -2.14
CA PHE A 250 -3.39 -16.99 -3.40
C PHE A 250 -3.04 -18.02 -4.49
N ARG A 251 -1.97 -18.80 -4.33
CA ARG A 251 -1.60 -19.83 -5.29
C ARG A 251 -2.74 -20.84 -5.49
N GLY A 252 -3.19 -20.97 -6.73
CA GLY A 252 -4.29 -21.87 -7.11
C GLY A 252 -5.69 -21.35 -6.76
N LYS A 253 -5.83 -20.09 -6.33
CA LYS A 253 -7.13 -19.44 -6.07
C LYS A 253 -7.54 -18.54 -7.23
N SER A 254 -8.84 -18.39 -7.43
CA SER A 254 -9.40 -17.42 -8.37
C SER A 254 -9.12 -16.00 -7.90
N LEU A 255 -8.46 -15.17 -8.71
CA LEU A 255 -8.19 -13.77 -8.32
C LEU A 255 -9.45 -12.92 -8.22
N ILE A 256 -10.54 -13.29 -8.92
CA ILE A 256 -11.76 -12.48 -8.98
C ILE A 256 -12.87 -12.95 -8.03
N GLU A 257 -12.83 -14.22 -7.60
CA GLU A 257 -13.88 -14.85 -6.76
C GLU A 257 -13.40 -15.25 -5.36
N PHE A 258 -12.09 -15.39 -5.12
CA PHE A 258 -11.63 -15.73 -3.79
C PHE A 258 -11.81 -14.55 -2.85
N ASP A 259 -12.63 -14.69 -1.82
CA ASP A 259 -12.95 -13.61 -0.89
C ASP A 259 -11.74 -13.18 -0.03
N PHE A 260 -10.83 -14.11 0.26
CA PHE A 260 -9.74 -13.92 1.24
C PHE A 260 -10.29 -13.42 2.59
N HIS A 261 -11.32 -14.09 3.08
CA HIS A 261 -11.97 -13.78 4.35
C HIS A 261 -12.30 -15.07 5.10
N ASP A 262 -11.59 -15.25 6.21
CA ASP A 262 -11.75 -16.36 7.12
C ASP A 262 -11.18 -15.91 8.47
N PRO A 263 -12.05 -15.58 9.43
CA PRO A 263 -11.61 -15.15 10.73
C PRO A 263 -10.73 -16.14 11.50
N ASP A 264 -10.98 -17.43 11.34
CA ASP A 264 -10.25 -18.49 12.05
C ASP A 264 -8.85 -18.66 11.45
N ALA A 265 -8.71 -18.43 10.14
CA ALA A 265 -7.42 -18.34 9.46
C ALA A 265 -6.70 -16.99 9.65
N GLY A 266 -7.34 -16.01 10.31
CA GLY A 266 -6.79 -14.66 10.51
C GLY A 266 -6.80 -13.80 9.24
N TRP A 267 -7.72 -14.05 8.30
CA TRP A 267 -7.85 -13.33 7.03
C TRP A 267 -8.96 -12.29 7.04
N PRO A 268 -8.77 -11.12 6.42
CA PRO A 268 -7.65 -10.78 5.55
C PRO A 268 -6.48 -10.15 6.29
N PHE A 269 -5.32 -10.25 5.65
CA PHE A 269 -4.12 -9.54 6.07
C PHE A 269 -3.35 -8.97 4.87
N GLY A 270 -2.47 -8.02 5.17
CA GLY A 270 -1.45 -7.56 4.23
C GLY A 270 -0.12 -7.31 4.95
N THR A 271 0.80 -6.60 4.31
CA THR A 271 2.05 -6.15 4.96
C THR A 271 1.84 -4.88 5.78
N GLY A 272 0.75 -4.14 5.51
CA GLY A 272 0.46 -2.82 6.04
C GLY A 272 0.26 -2.72 7.55
N PRO A 273 0.31 -1.49 8.09
CA PRO A 273 0.38 -1.23 9.54
C PRO A 273 -0.91 -1.52 10.30
N TYR A 274 -2.03 -1.75 9.60
CA TYR A 274 -3.33 -2.02 10.21
C TYR A 274 -3.86 -3.39 9.77
N ARG A 275 -4.70 -3.99 10.62
CA ARG A 275 -5.49 -5.18 10.32
C ARG A 275 -6.96 -4.90 10.61
N ILE A 276 -7.86 -5.61 9.95
CA ILE A 276 -9.29 -5.53 10.28
C ILE A 276 -9.51 -6.32 11.58
N SER A 277 -10.08 -5.68 12.60
CA SER A 277 -10.42 -6.31 13.89
C SER A 277 -11.90 -6.69 13.97
N ARG A 278 -12.76 -5.96 13.26
CA ARG A 278 -14.20 -6.25 13.10
C ARG A 278 -14.72 -5.62 11.83
N TRP A 279 -15.64 -6.30 11.16
CA TRP A 279 -16.24 -5.82 9.93
C TRP A 279 -17.73 -6.14 9.88
N THR A 280 -18.55 -5.11 9.85
CA THR A 280 -19.99 -5.19 9.62
C THR A 280 -20.35 -4.41 8.36
N ASP A 281 -21.61 -4.49 7.93
CA ASP A 281 -22.13 -3.69 6.83
C ASP A 281 -22.14 -2.17 7.09
N THR A 282 -21.83 -1.72 8.31
CA THR A 282 -21.90 -0.32 8.73
C THR A 282 -20.60 0.19 9.32
N TRP A 283 -19.77 -0.70 9.86
CA TRP A 283 -18.51 -0.34 10.51
C TRP A 283 -17.39 -1.31 10.14
N LYS A 284 -16.23 -0.76 9.76
CA LYS A 284 -14.98 -1.51 9.60
C LYS A 284 -13.98 -0.96 10.62
N PHE A 285 -13.62 -1.80 11.58
CA PHE A 285 -12.67 -1.47 12.63
C PHE A 285 -11.29 -1.98 12.23
N LEU A 286 -10.30 -1.09 12.32
CA LEU A 286 -8.91 -1.40 12.00
C LEU A 286 -8.03 -1.16 13.22
N ASP A 287 -7.34 -2.19 13.66
CA ASP A 287 -6.38 -2.11 14.76
C ASP A 287 -4.97 -1.92 14.19
N ARG A 288 -4.19 -1.02 14.79
CA ARG A 288 -2.76 -0.91 14.49
C ARG A 288 -2.06 -2.20 14.92
N ARG A 289 -1.21 -2.74 14.06
CA ARG A 289 -0.38 -3.93 14.34
C ARG A 289 0.88 -3.48 15.08
N ASP A 290 0.91 -3.53 16.41
CA ASP A 290 2.11 -3.10 17.15
C ASP A 290 3.30 -4.07 17.06
N SER A 291 3.06 -5.32 16.66
CA SER A 291 4.04 -6.41 16.70
C SER A 291 4.80 -6.64 15.40
N ILE A 292 4.65 -5.81 14.35
CA ILE A 292 5.33 -6.10 13.09
C ILE A 292 6.82 -5.76 13.19
N PRO A 293 7.74 -6.70 12.87
CA PRO A 293 9.16 -6.41 12.69
C PRO A 293 9.44 -5.24 11.74
N SER A 294 8.59 -5.02 10.73
CA SER A 294 8.73 -3.88 9.81
C SER A 294 8.58 -2.52 10.52
N PHE A 295 7.82 -2.41 11.62
CA PHE A 295 7.79 -1.21 12.47
C PHE A 295 9.12 -0.98 13.19
N ASN A 296 9.95 -2.00 13.35
CA ASN A 296 11.33 -1.85 13.81
C ASN A 296 12.31 -1.50 12.70
N SER A 297 11.88 -1.52 11.43
CA SER A 297 12.65 -0.89 10.38
C SER A 297 12.75 0.60 10.67
N GLN A 298 13.95 1.18 10.49
CA GLN A 298 14.20 2.61 10.67
C GLN A 298 13.17 3.48 9.94
N TYR A 299 12.62 2.94 8.85
CA TYR A 299 11.68 3.58 7.96
C TYR A 299 10.28 3.77 8.56
N LEU A 300 9.67 2.71 9.13
CA LEU A 300 8.36 2.83 9.77
C LEU A 300 8.43 3.47 11.17
N ARG A 301 9.57 3.38 11.89
CA ARG A 301 9.75 4.12 13.16
C ARG A 301 9.62 5.63 13.00
N ARG A 302 9.97 6.17 11.82
CA ARG A 302 9.85 7.61 11.53
C ARG A 302 8.39 8.05 11.33
N ILE A 303 7.55 7.16 10.80
CA ILE A 303 6.13 7.45 10.49
C ILE A 303 5.23 7.07 11.68
N PHE A 304 5.58 5.99 12.37
CA PHE A 304 4.86 5.46 13.52
C PHE A 304 5.85 5.17 14.65
N PRO A 305 6.17 6.17 15.49
CA PRO A 305 7.09 5.97 16.59
C PRO A 305 6.57 4.91 17.56
N PRO A 306 7.47 4.13 18.19
CA PRO A 306 7.10 3.17 19.23
C PRO A 306 6.39 3.90 20.38
N ARG A 307 5.48 3.19 21.07
CA ARG A 307 4.75 3.78 22.19
C ARG A 307 5.75 4.12 23.31
N PRO A 308 5.69 5.31 23.94
CA PRO A 308 6.31 5.48 25.24
C PRO A 308 5.63 4.51 26.23
N PHE A 309 6.45 3.84 27.04
CA PHE A 309 6.01 2.94 28.10
C PHE A 309 5.28 3.70 29.21
#